data_AF-A0A8J5FYI3-F1
#
_entry.id   AF-A0A8J5FYI3-F1
#
_cell.length_a   1.000
_cell.length_b   1.000
_cell.length_c   1.000
_cell.angle_alpha   90.00
_cell.angle_beta   90.00
_cell.angle_gamma   90.00
#
_symmetry.space_group_name_H-M   'P 1'
#
loop_
_entity.id
_entity.type
_entity.pdbx_description
1 polymer ?
#
loop_
_entity_poly.entity_id
_entity_poly.type
_entity_poly.pdbx_seq_one_letter_code
_entity_poly.pdbx_strand_id
1 'polypeptide(L)'
;MHRHATKCKACDKTVYLVDQLTADEIVFHKSCLSAIIAKEPSRSMVDACEHLLGGREVHCNAIKTKQIDLVLRATLVDFYTKCGELKSSVMLHDECQVKSSTIWSIMMWGLIQNGEFLEAVNVFERMQKSVIKPCKDALWALVAAYTNLGALLLGRGVHNLM
;
A
#
# COMPACT_ATOMS: atom_id res chain seq x y z
N MET A 1 -19.92 -3.62 33.18
CA MET A 1 -18.93 -4.29 32.31
C MET A 1 -18.19 -3.23 31.51
N HIS A 2 -17.04 -2.75 32.01
CA HIS A 2 -16.20 -1.80 31.27
C HIS A 2 -15.47 -2.56 30.16
N ARG A 3 -15.96 -2.47 28.92
CA ARG A 3 -15.16 -2.91 27.77
C ARG A 3 -13.90 -2.08 27.76
N HIS A 4 -12.75 -2.70 28.01
CA HIS A 4 -11.46 -2.03 27.80
C HIS A 4 -11.41 -1.60 26.34
N ALA A 5 -11.31 -0.30 26.11
CA ALA A 5 -11.09 0.23 24.77
C ALA A 5 -9.67 -0.15 24.35
N THR A 6 -9.56 -1.07 23.40
CA THR A 6 -8.26 -1.51 22.90
C THR A 6 -7.66 -0.39 22.06
N LYS A 7 -6.43 0.02 22.38
CA LYS A 7 -5.72 1.07 21.64
C LYS A 7 -4.82 0.48 20.56
N CYS A 8 -4.71 1.19 19.44
CA CYS A 8 -3.78 0.87 18.37
C CYS A 8 -2.36 1.16 18.83
N LYS A 9 -1.48 0.17 18.81
CA LYS A 9 -0.08 0.37 19.22
C LYS A 9 0.68 1.34 18.31
N ALA A 10 0.25 1.54 17.05
CA ALA A 10 0.93 2.40 16.09
C ALA A 10 0.59 3.91 16.25
N CYS A 11 -0.68 4.24 16.50
CA CYS A 11 -1.16 5.63 16.53
C CYS A 11 -1.79 6.06 17.87
N ASP A 12 -1.82 5.18 18.87
CA ASP A 12 -2.42 5.33 20.20
C ASP A 12 -3.93 5.64 20.23
N LYS A 13 -4.61 5.60 19.08
CA LYS A 13 -6.06 5.81 18.98
C LYS A 13 -6.84 4.52 19.24
N THR A 14 -8.08 4.64 19.69
CA THR A 14 -9.00 3.51 19.91
C THR A 14 -9.22 2.72 18.63
N VAL A 15 -9.15 1.38 18.74
CA VAL A 15 -9.46 0.44 17.66
C VAL A 15 -10.83 -0.16 17.90
N TYR A 16 -11.71 -0.01 16.92
CA TYR A 16 -13.00 -0.69 16.91
C TYR A 16 -12.84 -2.08 16.30
N LEU A 17 -13.63 -3.06 16.77
CA LEU A 17 -13.57 -4.46 16.32
C LEU A 17 -13.57 -4.63 14.79
N VAL A 18 -14.27 -3.76 14.06
CA VAL A 18 -14.36 -3.81 12.59
C VAL A 18 -13.05 -3.45 11.88
N ASP A 19 -12.20 -2.65 12.52
CA ASP A 19 -10.90 -2.21 12.00
C ASP A 19 -9.74 -2.87 12.77
N GLN A 20 -10.06 -3.80 13.67
CA GLN A 20 -9.08 -4.49 14.49
C GLN A 20 -8.31 -5.51 13.67
N LEU A 21 -7.00 -5.36 13.69
CA LEU A 21 -6.04 -6.35 13.24
C LEU A 21 -5.16 -6.76 14.43
N THR A 22 -4.88 -8.06 14.55
CA THR A 22 -4.05 -8.61 15.62
C THR A 22 -2.86 -9.37 15.05
N ALA A 23 -1.67 -9.05 15.54
CA ALA A 23 -0.41 -9.74 15.27
C ALA A 23 0.35 -9.89 16.58
N ASP A 24 0.76 -11.11 16.93
CA ASP A 24 1.41 -11.45 18.21
C ASP A 24 0.69 -10.86 19.44
N GLU A 25 -0.64 -11.00 19.46
CA GLU A 25 -1.53 -10.47 20.52
C GLU A 25 -1.58 -8.92 20.62
N ILE A 26 -0.87 -8.20 19.74
CA ILE A 26 -0.89 -6.74 19.67
C ILE A 26 -1.99 -6.28 18.70
N VAL A 27 -2.72 -5.23 19.09
CA VAL A 27 -3.87 -4.69 18.36
C VAL A 27 -3.51 -3.43 17.58
N PHE A 28 -3.97 -3.38 16.33
CA PHE A 28 -3.75 -2.28 15.40
C PHE A 28 -5.01 -1.97 14.58
N HIS A 29 -5.08 -0.77 14.02
CA HIS A 29 -5.95 -0.50 12.87
C HIS A 29 -5.38 -1.20 11.63
N LYS A 30 -6.23 -1.74 10.76
CA LYS A 30 -5.79 -2.35 9.49
C LYS A 30 -4.96 -1.37 8.66
N SER A 31 -5.37 -0.11 8.63
CA SER A 31 -4.69 1.00 7.95
C SER A 31 -3.35 1.43 8.57
N CYS A 32 -3.13 1.11 9.84
CA CYS A 32 -1.90 1.45 10.55
C CYS A 32 -0.83 0.36 10.44
N LEU A 33 -1.12 -0.78 9.79
CA LEU A 33 -0.19 -1.89 9.68
C LEU A 33 1.12 -1.47 9.00
N SER A 34 1.07 -0.69 7.92
CA SER A 34 2.28 -0.25 7.22
C SER A 34 3.12 0.72 8.05
N ALA A 35 2.54 1.41 9.05
CA ALA A 35 3.27 2.28 9.97
C ALA A 35 4.02 1.53 11.08
N ILE A 36 3.72 0.25 11.30
CA ILE A 36 4.42 -0.63 12.25
C ILE A 36 5.72 -1.14 11.63
N ILE A 37 5.72 -1.34 10.31
CA ILE A 37 6.78 -2.01 9.58
C ILE A 37 7.69 -1.02 8.82
N ALA A 38 7.25 0.23 8.65
CA ALA A 38 8.02 1.28 7.98
C ALA A 38 8.59 2.35 8.93
N LYS A 39 8.58 2.10 10.25
CA LYS A 39 9.23 3.01 11.21
C LYS A 39 10.74 2.75 11.17
N GLU A 40 11.37 3.46 10.24
CA GLU A 40 12.79 3.78 10.04
C GLU A 40 13.11 3.55 8.54
N PRO A 41 13.34 4.61 7.74
CA PRO A 41 13.85 4.45 6.39
C PRO A 41 15.35 4.09 6.47
N SER A 42 15.69 2.88 6.92
CA SER A 42 17.08 2.42 6.93
C SER A 42 17.41 1.73 5.61
N ARG A 43 18.46 2.24 4.97
CA ARG A 43 19.11 1.70 3.75
C ARG A 43 19.79 0.33 3.98
N SER A 44 19.50 -0.36 5.07
CA SER A 44 20.16 -1.63 5.43
C SER A 44 19.28 -2.82 5.00
N MET A 45 19.89 -3.84 4.36
CA MET A 45 19.16 -5.03 3.93
C MET A 45 18.57 -5.83 5.10
N VAL A 46 19.16 -5.73 6.30
CA VAL A 46 18.80 -6.56 7.46
C VAL A 46 17.46 -6.12 8.06
N ASP A 47 17.23 -4.81 8.18
CA ASP A 47 15.99 -4.26 8.72
C ASP A 47 14.80 -4.52 7.77
N ALA A 48 15.02 -4.45 6.46
CA ALA A 48 14.02 -4.80 5.47
C ALA A 48 13.57 -6.27 5.58
N CYS A 49 14.47 -7.18 5.96
CA CYS A 49 14.15 -8.59 6.13
C CYS A 49 13.28 -8.86 7.38
N GLU A 50 13.56 -8.23 8.51
CA GLU A 50 12.75 -8.40 9.74
C GLU A 50 11.31 -7.89 9.53
N HIS A 51 11.21 -6.71 8.92
CA HIS A 51 9.96 -6.11 8.48
C HIS A 51 9.17 -7.02 7.52
N LEU A 52 9.85 -7.66 6.56
CA LEU A 52 9.22 -8.59 5.63
C LEU A 52 8.63 -9.83 6.32
N LEU A 53 9.33 -10.37 7.33
CA LEU A 53 8.87 -11.53 8.10
C LEU A 53 7.59 -11.22 8.88
N GLY A 54 7.57 -10.13 9.64
CA GLY A 54 6.41 -9.74 10.44
C GLY A 54 5.17 -9.45 9.57
N GLY A 55 5.33 -8.75 8.45
CA GLY A 55 4.20 -8.50 7.55
C GLY A 55 3.71 -9.75 6.80
N ARG A 56 4.57 -10.74 6.55
CA ARG A 56 4.15 -12.05 6.02
C ARG A 56 3.31 -12.82 7.03
N GLU A 57 3.69 -12.79 8.31
CA GLU A 57 2.89 -13.42 9.36
C GLU A 57 1.49 -12.80 9.47
N VAL A 58 1.42 -11.46 9.50
CA VAL A 58 0.14 -10.74 9.48
C VAL A 58 -0.68 -11.11 8.25
N HIS A 59 -0.05 -11.15 7.07
CA HIS A 59 -0.71 -11.54 5.83
C HIS A 59 -1.25 -12.97 5.90
N CYS A 60 -0.45 -13.94 6.34
CA CYS A 60 -0.86 -15.33 6.51
C CYS A 60 -2.03 -15.47 7.50
N ASN A 61 -1.99 -14.76 8.63
CA ASN A 61 -3.08 -14.77 9.60
C ASN A 61 -4.37 -14.17 9.01
N ALA A 62 -4.26 -13.07 8.26
CA ALA A 62 -5.40 -12.44 7.60
C ALA A 62 -6.07 -13.35 6.55
N ILE A 63 -5.27 -14.16 5.82
CA ILE A 63 -5.80 -15.19 4.91
C ILE A 63 -6.55 -16.27 5.70
N LYS A 64 -5.92 -16.85 6.73
CA LYS A 64 -6.51 -17.93 7.54
C LYS A 64 -7.83 -17.53 8.19
N THR A 65 -7.90 -16.28 8.65
CA THR A 65 -9.08 -15.72 9.33
C THR A 65 -10.08 -15.06 8.37
N LYS A 66 -9.78 -15.01 7.06
CA LYS A 66 -10.60 -14.35 6.02
C LYS A 66 -10.89 -12.88 6.30
N GLN A 67 -9.92 -12.16 6.87
CA GLN A 67 -10.04 -10.75 7.27
C GLN A 67 -9.44 -9.75 6.27
N ILE A 68 -9.13 -10.19 5.04
CA ILE A 68 -8.58 -9.32 4.00
C ILE A 68 -9.71 -8.56 3.31
N ASP A 69 -10.04 -7.40 3.87
CA ASP A 69 -10.85 -6.38 3.19
C ASP A 69 -9.99 -5.44 2.33
N LEU A 70 -10.63 -4.47 1.68
CA LEU A 70 -9.95 -3.52 0.80
C LEU A 70 -8.90 -2.67 1.52
N VAL A 71 -9.14 -2.30 2.78
CA VAL A 71 -8.23 -1.46 3.58
C VAL A 71 -6.98 -2.25 3.94
N LEU A 72 -7.16 -3.46 4.48
CA LEU A 72 -6.03 -4.32 4.81
C LEU A 72 -5.24 -4.70 3.56
N ARG A 73 -5.93 -5.00 2.45
CA ARG A 73 -5.27 -5.30 1.18
C ARG A 73 -4.43 -4.14 0.68
N ALA A 74 -4.98 -2.92 0.65
CA ALA A 74 -4.22 -1.73 0.26
C ALA A 74 -3.00 -1.50 1.17
N THR A 75 -3.15 -1.76 2.46
CA THR A 75 -2.05 -1.64 3.43
C THR A 75 -0.98 -2.72 3.22
N LEU A 76 -1.37 -3.94 2.87
CA LEU A 76 -0.43 -5.01 2.51
C LEU A 76 0.30 -4.70 1.20
N VAL A 77 -0.38 -4.14 0.18
CA VAL A 77 0.28 -3.67 -1.05
C VAL A 77 1.34 -2.62 -0.73
N ASP A 78 0.99 -1.58 0.05
CA ASP A 78 1.92 -0.53 0.50
C ASP A 78 3.11 -1.10 1.30
N PHE A 79 2.84 -2.08 2.15
CA PHE A 79 3.87 -2.75 2.93
C PHE A 79 4.86 -3.53 2.04
N TYR A 80 4.37 -4.37 1.12
CA TYR A 80 5.24 -5.19 0.26
C TYR A 80 6.04 -4.31 -0.71
N THR A 81 5.48 -3.21 -1.23
CA THR A 81 6.24 -2.28 -2.07
C THR A 81 7.35 -1.57 -1.28
N LYS A 82 7.10 -1.17 -0.04
CA LYS A 82 8.13 -0.57 0.83
C LYS A 82 9.25 -1.55 1.20
N CYS A 83 8.97 -2.85 1.23
CA CYS A 83 9.98 -3.89 1.45
C CYS A 83 10.70 -4.33 0.16
N GLY A 84 10.36 -3.75 -1.00
CA GLY A 84 10.91 -4.15 -2.30
C GLY A 84 10.39 -5.50 -2.84
N GLU A 85 9.44 -6.13 -2.17
CA GLU A 85 8.84 -7.41 -2.58
C GLU A 85 7.68 -7.15 -3.58
N LEU A 86 8.03 -6.61 -4.75
CA LEU A 86 7.07 -6.16 -5.76
C LEU A 86 6.17 -7.30 -6.28
N LYS A 87 6.68 -8.54 -6.33
CA LYS A 87 5.89 -9.68 -6.80
C LYS A 87 4.64 -9.90 -5.93
N SER A 88 4.81 -9.81 -4.61
CA SER A 88 3.71 -9.98 -3.66
C SER A 88 2.74 -8.80 -3.69
N SER A 89 3.23 -7.57 -3.89
CA SER A 89 2.37 -6.40 -4.00
C SER A 89 1.53 -6.42 -5.28
N VAL A 90 2.11 -6.77 -6.43
CA VAL A 90 1.40 -6.95 -7.72
C VAL A 90 0.30 -8.00 -7.57
N MET A 91 0.63 -9.17 -6.99
CA MET A 91 -0.34 -10.26 -6.81
C MET A 91 -1.54 -9.81 -5.96
N LEU A 92 -1.27 -9.19 -4.81
CA LEU A 92 -2.32 -8.70 -3.92
C LEU A 92 -3.19 -7.62 -4.55
N HIS A 93 -2.56 -6.71 -5.31
CA HIS A 93 -3.26 -5.72 -6.10
C HIS A 93 -4.16 -6.43 -7.12
N ASP A 94 -3.62 -7.32 -7.95
CA ASP A 94 -4.32 -7.92 -9.08
C ASP A 94 -5.49 -8.80 -8.66
N GLU A 95 -5.35 -9.59 -7.60
CA GLU A 95 -6.42 -10.39 -6.98
C GLU A 95 -7.60 -9.56 -6.45
N CYS A 96 -7.42 -8.26 -6.24
CA CYS A 96 -8.50 -7.38 -5.79
C CYS A 96 -9.54 -7.18 -6.89
N GLN A 97 -10.70 -7.82 -6.79
CA GLN A 97 -11.77 -7.66 -7.79
C GLN A 97 -12.34 -6.22 -7.81
N VAL A 98 -12.44 -5.58 -6.65
CA VAL A 98 -12.97 -4.23 -6.50
C VAL A 98 -11.85 -3.31 -5.99
N LYS A 99 -11.15 -2.67 -6.92
CA LYS A 99 -10.06 -1.74 -6.61
C LYS A 99 -10.59 -0.32 -6.44
N SER A 100 -10.21 0.36 -5.36
CA SER A 100 -10.43 1.81 -5.22
C SER A 100 -9.33 2.60 -5.92
N SER A 101 -9.58 3.88 -6.20
CA SER A 101 -8.56 4.79 -6.73
C SER A 101 -7.27 4.81 -5.87
N THR A 102 -7.42 4.62 -4.55
CA THR A 102 -6.32 4.59 -3.59
C THR A 102 -5.39 3.38 -3.74
N ILE A 103 -5.90 2.16 -3.98
CA ILE A 103 -5.00 1.00 -4.11
C ILE A 103 -4.15 1.08 -5.40
N TRP A 104 -4.69 1.71 -6.45
CA TRP A 104 -3.94 2.01 -7.67
C TRP A 104 -2.82 3.02 -7.40
N SER A 105 -3.11 4.13 -6.71
CA SER A 105 -2.09 5.14 -6.41
C SER A 105 -0.96 4.56 -5.53
N ILE A 106 -1.30 3.74 -4.53
CA ILE A 106 -0.33 3.02 -3.70
C ILE A 106 0.59 2.15 -4.57
N MET A 107 0.00 1.36 -5.46
CA MET A 107 0.78 0.48 -6.34
C MET A 107 1.73 1.28 -7.25
N MET A 108 1.25 2.38 -7.85
CA MET A 108 2.07 3.25 -8.70
C MET A 108 3.23 3.87 -7.93
N TRP A 109 2.99 4.44 -6.75
CA TRP A 109 4.04 5.02 -5.92
C TRP A 109 5.04 3.96 -5.46
N GLY A 110 4.57 2.77 -5.11
CA GLY A 110 5.43 1.64 -4.76
C GLY A 110 6.37 1.24 -5.89
N LEU A 111 5.89 1.18 -7.13
CA LEU A 111 6.72 0.90 -8.30
C LEU A 111 7.75 2.02 -8.54
N ILE A 112 7.34 3.29 -8.46
CA ILE A 112 8.23 4.44 -8.63
C ILE A 112 9.36 4.43 -7.59
N GLN A 113 9.05 4.15 -6.32
CA GLN A 113 10.04 4.08 -5.25
C GLN A 113 11.06 2.95 -5.44
N ASN A 114 10.67 1.90 -6.18
CA ASN A 114 11.54 0.77 -6.52
C ASN A 114 12.19 0.91 -7.90
N GLY A 115 12.06 2.07 -8.58
CA GLY A 115 12.68 2.33 -9.88
C GLY A 115 11.91 1.79 -11.10
N GLU A 116 10.74 1.20 -10.89
CA GLU A 116 9.92 0.57 -11.94
C GLU A 116 8.97 1.59 -12.60
N PHE A 117 9.54 2.67 -13.16
CA PHE A 117 8.76 3.81 -13.63
C PHE A 117 7.82 3.48 -14.81
N LEU A 118 8.28 2.66 -15.76
CA LEU A 118 7.46 2.24 -16.90
C LEU A 118 6.27 1.39 -16.44
N GLU A 119 6.49 0.50 -15.47
CA GLU A 119 5.42 -0.32 -14.92
C GLU A 119 4.40 0.55 -14.14
N ALA A 120 4.84 1.61 -13.47
CA ALA A 120 3.93 2.57 -12.86
C ALA A 120 2.99 3.24 -13.88
N VAL A 121 3.50 3.54 -15.09
CA VAL A 121 2.67 4.04 -16.21
C VAL A 121 1.70 2.96 -16.68
N ASN A 122 2.15 1.71 -16.87
CA ASN A 122 1.30 0.59 -17.26
C ASN A 122 0.15 0.37 -16.25
N VAL A 123 0.44 0.49 -14.96
CA VAL A 123 -0.56 0.40 -13.88
C VAL A 123 -1.60 1.51 -14.02
N PHE A 124 -1.20 2.74 -14.34
CA PHE A 124 -2.17 3.82 -14.60
C PHE A 124 -3.05 3.53 -15.83
N GLU A 125 -2.49 3.01 -16.92
CA GLU A 125 -3.28 2.63 -18.09
C GLU A 125 -4.31 1.55 -17.76
N ARG A 126 -3.92 0.55 -16.95
CA ARG A 126 -4.81 -0.51 -16.46
C ARG A 126 -5.92 0.06 -15.57
N MET A 127 -5.62 1.07 -14.75
CA MET A 127 -6.61 1.80 -13.97
C MET A 127 -7.66 2.47 -14.86
N GLN A 128 -7.20 3.15 -15.92
CA GLN A 128 -8.10 3.82 -16.89
C GLN A 128 -8.97 2.80 -17.64
N LYS A 129 -8.39 1.67 -18.08
CA LYS A 129 -9.12 0.57 -18.73
C LYS A 129 -10.16 -0.07 -17.80
N SER A 130 -9.93 -0.01 -16.49
CA SER A 130 -10.88 -0.46 -15.47
C SER A 130 -11.98 0.56 -15.16
N VAL A 131 -12.02 1.69 -15.89
CA VAL A 131 -13.02 2.77 -15.74
C VAL A 131 -13.02 3.39 -14.33
N ILE A 132 -11.87 3.33 -13.64
CA ILE A 132 -11.71 3.93 -12.30
C ILE A 132 -11.14 5.33 -12.47
N LYS A 133 -11.85 6.33 -11.93
CA LYS A 133 -11.39 7.71 -11.95
C LYS A 133 -10.11 7.88 -11.10
N PRO A 134 -9.03 8.45 -11.65
CA PRO A 134 -7.81 8.70 -10.89
C PRO A 134 -8.04 9.75 -9.81
N CYS A 135 -7.52 9.48 -8.61
CA CYS A 135 -7.42 10.44 -7.53
C CYS A 135 -6.20 11.35 -7.77
N LYS A 136 -6.12 12.44 -6.99
CA LYS A 136 -4.98 13.37 -7.07
C LYS A 136 -3.65 12.65 -6.89
N ASP A 137 -3.57 11.69 -5.98
CA ASP A 137 -2.33 10.93 -5.72
C ASP A 137 -1.91 10.07 -6.91
N ALA A 138 -2.87 9.47 -7.63
CA ALA A 138 -2.58 8.69 -8.84
C ALA A 138 -2.09 9.58 -9.99
N LEU A 139 -2.67 10.78 -10.14
CA LEU A 139 -2.20 11.76 -11.13
C LEU A 139 -0.78 12.24 -10.79
N TRP A 140 -0.49 12.51 -9.51
CA TRP A 140 0.86 12.88 -9.07
C TRP A 140 1.88 11.77 -9.29
N ALA A 141 1.49 10.53 -9.01
CA ALA A 141 2.32 9.36 -9.31
C ALA A 141 2.64 9.28 -10.80
N LEU A 142 1.66 9.53 -11.69
CA LEU A 142 1.89 9.53 -13.13
C LEU A 142 2.86 10.63 -13.57
N VAL A 143 2.73 11.85 -13.05
CA VAL A 143 3.68 12.94 -13.31
C VAL A 143 5.09 12.56 -12.85
N ALA A 144 5.21 11.96 -11.67
CA ALA A 144 6.49 11.50 -11.13
C ALA A 144 7.11 10.40 -12.01
N ALA A 145 6.32 9.42 -12.47
CA ALA A 145 6.78 8.37 -13.37
C ALA A 145 7.30 8.96 -14.69
N TYR A 146 6.55 9.85 -15.33
CA TYR A 146 6.98 10.52 -16.56
C TYR A 146 8.24 11.36 -16.37
N THR A 147 8.37 12.03 -15.23
CA THR A 147 9.56 12.82 -14.92
C THR A 147 10.80 11.94 -14.82
N ASN A 148 10.69 10.80 -14.13
CA ASN A 148 11.81 9.84 -14.00
C ASN A 148 12.15 9.13 -15.32
N LEU A 149 11.19 8.98 -16.23
CA LEU A 149 11.42 8.47 -17.60
C LEU A 149 11.97 9.54 -18.57
N GLY A 150 12.07 10.81 -18.15
CA GLY A 150 12.45 11.92 -19.02
C GLY A 150 11.34 12.38 -19.99
N ALA A 151 10.11 11.87 -19.85
CA ALA A 151 8.96 12.18 -20.69
C ALA A 151 8.24 13.48 -20.27
N LEU A 152 8.98 14.59 -20.21
CA LEU A 152 8.52 15.85 -19.61
C LEU A 152 7.26 16.45 -20.27
N LEU A 153 7.08 16.27 -21.57
CA LEU A 153 5.89 16.75 -22.28
C LEU A 153 4.62 16.05 -21.80
N LEU A 154 4.69 14.74 -21.57
CA LEU A 154 3.57 13.96 -21.02
C LEU A 154 3.30 14.37 -19.57
N GLY A 155 4.35 14.52 -18.76
CA GLY A 155 4.24 15.00 -17.38
C GLY A 155 3.56 16.37 -17.27
N ARG A 156 3.95 17.34 -18.12
CA ARG A 156 3.30 18.67 -18.17
C ARG A 156 1.83 18.57 -18.58
N GLY A 157 1.51 17.72 -19.55
CA GLY A 157 0.13 17.49 -19.99
C GLY A 157 -0.78 17.06 -18.84
N VAL A 158 -0.32 16.09 -18.03
CA VAL A 158 -1.07 15.61 -16.86
C VAL A 158 -1.16 16.67 -15.77
N HIS A 159 -0.06 17.37 -15.48
CA HIS A 159 -0.02 18.41 -14.45
C HIS A 159 -1.05 19.53 -14.72
N ASN A 160 -1.29 19.87 -15.99
CA ASN A 160 -2.28 20.88 -16.37
C ASN A 160 -3.75 20.44 -16.19
N LEU A 161 -4.00 19.15 -15.97
CA LEU A 161 -5.33 18.57 -15.76
C LEU A 161 -5.69 18.41 -14.27
N MET A 162 -4.76 18.74 -13.37
CA MET A 162 -4.93 18.66 -11.91
C MET A 162 -5.57 19.92 -11.35
#